data_AF-A0AA43L7P0-F1
#
_entry.id   AF-A0AA43L7P0-F1
#
_cell.length_a   1.000
_cell.length_b   1.000
_cell.length_c   1.000
_cell.angle_alpha   90.00
_cell.angle_beta   90.00
_cell.angle_gamma   90.00
#
_symmetry.space_group_name_H-M   'P 1'
#
loop_
_entity.id
_entity.type
_entity.pdbx_description
1 polymer ?
#
loop_
_entity_poly.entity_id
_entity_poly.type
_entity_poly.pdbx_seq_one_letter_code
_entity_poly.pdbx_strand_id
1 'polypeptide(L)'
;MVGQRQRSFVEEKMIKKMDAWGDCDDLDVKAAVMKRVRAIHDQQKIIDGEMTHFRDELDSFSKPGNPVMQKQEKILPHPSRFRKRLLSGVSAAALLGMIGFGALQLSGLGDLAEHGSQSTIDITQPSDGAITLVSSGGKAIVQTVHNNTPVPTTSTAIEKYLSLLETYKEQVLAYLNVGEMAAYYVNDPEFTKLVKGLGYGNQLQYAFKSPVYTKYQDFANELKGTGDFWPELPSKLTNGYEFEQATFKAASPYGSINTEHKEMFEQFQKKAKADETGQKLFMEKITVNAIESAEVTYHKGGQRITLSLMQSAFRGYPTQVSILEGQTAEKWSITGTGKEAVFIAASTEKEEQTWSSRNLMYWYDEASQMIRSLNDELNNSLTREQWQVIANSFIR
;
A
#
# COMPACT_ATOMS: atom_id res chain seq x y z
N MET A 1 -37.85 4.22 40.75
CA MET A 1 -37.39 5.50 41.31
C MET A 1 -36.48 5.25 42.53
N VAL A 2 -35.32 4.62 42.33
CA VAL A 2 -34.13 4.58 43.20
C VAL A 2 -33.01 4.13 42.26
N GLY A 3 -32.12 5.02 41.84
CA GLY A 3 -31.08 4.67 40.86
C GLY A 3 -30.33 5.86 40.25
N GLN A 4 -30.90 7.07 40.34
CA GLN A 4 -30.27 8.29 39.81
C GLN A 4 -29.46 9.11 40.84
N ARG A 5 -29.43 8.72 42.13
CA ARG A 5 -28.72 9.48 43.18
C ARG A 5 -27.39 8.89 43.66
N GLN A 6 -26.92 7.80 43.06
CA GLN A 6 -25.60 7.21 43.39
C GLN A 6 -24.52 7.44 42.33
N ARG A 7 -24.85 7.96 41.14
CA ARG A 7 -23.85 8.33 40.12
C ARG A 7 -23.21 9.70 40.36
N SER A 8 -23.93 10.64 40.98
CA SER A 8 -23.41 12.01 41.18
C SER A 8 -22.39 12.17 42.30
N PHE A 9 -22.15 11.15 43.14
CA PHE A 9 -21.17 11.23 44.23
C PHE A 9 -19.79 10.64 43.86
N VAL A 10 -19.71 9.89 42.75
CA VAL A 10 -18.45 9.31 42.24
C VAL A 10 -17.77 10.28 41.28
N GLU A 11 -18.53 11.01 40.47
CA GLU A 11 -18.02 11.99 39.51
C GLU A 11 -17.40 13.23 40.19
N GLU A 12 -17.99 13.71 41.29
CA GLU A 12 -17.50 14.92 41.98
C GLU A 12 -16.20 14.66 42.78
N LYS A 13 -15.92 13.40 43.16
CA LYS A 13 -14.67 13.00 43.82
C LYS A 13 -13.51 12.77 42.84
N MET A 14 -13.80 12.50 41.57
CA MET A 14 -12.76 12.41 40.52
C MET A 14 -12.35 13.79 40.02
N ILE A 15 -13.28 14.75 39.94
CA ILE A 15 -12.97 16.12 39.48
C ILE A 15 -12.10 16.87 40.51
N LYS A 16 -12.31 16.66 41.82
CA LYS A 16 -11.45 17.26 42.86
C LYS A 16 -10.05 16.64 43.02
N LYS A 17 -9.72 15.57 42.28
CA LYS A 17 -8.35 15.02 42.23
C LYS A 17 -7.58 15.42 40.98
N MET A 18 -8.20 16.08 40.00
CA MET A 18 -7.53 16.54 38.78
C MET A 18 -6.95 17.96 38.88
N ASP A 19 -7.39 18.77 39.85
CA ASP A 19 -6.83 20.12 40.07
C ASP A 19 -5.60 20.17 40.99
N ALA A 20 -5.07 19.01 41.42
CA ALA A 20 -3.99 18.94 42.41
C ALA A 20 -2.66 18.39 41.89
N TRP A 21 -2.55 17.93 40.65
CA TRP A 21 -1.28 17.42 40.09
C TRP A 21 -0.82 18.28 38.93
N GLY A 22 -0.08 19.33 39.30
CA GLY A 22 1.01 19.82 38.46
C GLY A 22 2.09 18.75 38.29
N ASP A 23 2.90 18.96 37.28
CA ASP A 23 3.95 18.12 36.71
C ASP A 23 3.54 17.05 35.68
N CYS A 24 4.04 17.30 34.47
CA CYS A 24 3.84 16.56 33.25
C CYS A 24 4.87 15.43 33.12
N ASP A 25 4.89 14.50 34.08
CA ASP A 25 5.94 13.46 34.17
C ASP A 25 5.46 12.00 34.18
N ASP A 26 4.18 11.72 33.94
CA ASP A 26 3.69 10.33 33.79
C ASP A 26 2.97 10.13 32.45
N LEU A 27 3.76 9.90 31.40
CA LEU A 27 3.28 9.26 30.18
C LEU A 27 2.95 7.80 30.53
N ASP A 28 1.66 7.48 30.69
CA ASP A 28 1.15 6.12 30.93
C ASP A 28 1.28 5.22 29.67
N VAL A 29 2.53 5.01 29.25
CA VAL A 29 2.95 4.03 28.24
C VAL A 29 2.58 2.61 28.69
N LYS A 30 2.49 2.40 30.01
CA LYS A 30 2.14 1.11 30.61
C LYS A 30 0.71 0.71 30.26
N ALA A 31 -0.27 1.63 30.31
CA ALA A 31 -1.65 1.32 29.92
C ALA A 31 -1.77 0.95 28.43
N ALA A 32 -1.10 1.69 27.54
CA ALA A 32 -1.13 1.42 26.10
C ALA A 32 -0.47 0.07 25.74
N VAL A 33 0.71 -0.22 26.33
CA VAL A 33 1.41 -1.50 26.13
C VAL A 33 0.62 -2.65 26.75
N MET A 34 0.08 -2.50 27.96
CA MET A 34 -0.72 -3.53 28.61
C MET A 34 -2.07 -3.77 27.93
N LYS A 35 -2.62 -2.78 27.23
CA LYS A 35 -3.79 -2.97 26.35
C LYS A 35 -3.41 -3.80 25.13
N ARG A 36 -2.25 -3.54 24.52
CA ARG A 36 -1.75 -4.31 23.37
C ARG A 36 -1.36 -5.74 23.72
N VAL A 37 -0.69 -5.95 24.86
CA VAL A 37 -0.36 -7.29 25.36
C VAL A 37 -1.62 -8.09 25.69
N ARG A 38 -2.63 -7.46 26.31
CA ARG A 38 -3.93 -8.11 26.56
C ARG A 38 -4.65 -8.47 25.26
N ALA A 39 -4.70 -7.56 24.29
CA ALA A 39 -5.30 -7.85 22.99
C ALA A 39 -4.63 -9.02 22.25
N ILE A 40 -3.30 -9.13 22.29
CA ILE A 40 -2.56 -10.26 21.72
C ILE A 40 -2.88 -11.56 22.48
N HIS A 41 -2.91 -11.53 23.82
CA HIS A 41 -3.24 -12.70 24.63
C HIS A 41 -4.68 -13.18 24.44
N ASP A 42 -5.63 -12.26 24.29
CA ASP A 42 -7.03 -12.59 24.07
C ASP A 42 -7.25 -13.14 22.65
N GLN A 43 -6.54 -12.61 21.64
CA GLN A 43 -6.51 -13.22 20.29
C GLN A 43 -5.88 -14.62 20.30
N GLN A 44 -4.79 -14.83 21.04
CA GLN A 44 -4.15 -16.14 21.13
C GLN A 44 -5.09 -17.18 21.78
N LYS A 45 -5.86 -16.78 22.81
CA LYS A 45 -6.87 -17.65 23.44
C LYS A 45 -8.04 -18.00 22.52
N ILE A 46 -8.44 -17.09 21.64
CA ILE A 46 -9.51 -17.36 20.66
C ILE A 46 -9.00 -18.32 19.58
N ILE A 47 -7.78 -18.11 19.08
CA ILE A 47 -7.13 -18.99 18.10
C ILE A 47 -6.87 -20.39 18.69
N ASP A 48 -6.41 -20.47 19.94
CA ASP A 48 -6.17 -21.75 20.62
C ASP A 48 -7.49 -22.47 20.96
N GLY A 49 -8.57 -21.71 21.26
CA GLY A 49 -9.92 -22.25 21.49
C GLY A 49 -10.58 -22.79 20.21
N GLU A 50 -10.42 -22.10 19.08
CA GLU A 50 -10.87 -22.59 17.76
C GLU A 50 -10.05 -23.82 17.31
N MET A 51 -8.74 -23.84 17.56
CA MET A 51 -7.91 -25.03 17.26
C MET A 51 -8.23 -26.24 18.15
N THR A 52 -8.71 -26.06 19.39
CA THR A 52 -9.20 -27.20 20.18
C THR A 52 -10.49 -27.81 19.61
N HIS A 53 -11.34 -27.02 18.97
CA HIS A 53 -12.57 -27.52 18.33
C HIS A 53 -12.29 -28.26 17.02
N PHE A 54 -11.25 -27.87 16.27
CA PHE A 54 -10.79 -28.60 15.08
C PHE A 54 -10.00 -29.88 15.40
N ARG A 55 -9.41 -29.98 16.59
CA ARG A 55 -8.62 -31.16 16.99
C ARG A 55 -9.49 -32.34 17.43
N ASP A 56 -10.61 -32.07 18.09
CA ASP A 56 -11.58 -33.11 18.49
C ASP A 56 -12.37 -33.68 17.29
N GLU A 57 -12.50 -32.95 16.19
CA GLU A 57 -13.09 -33.47 14.93
C GLU A 57 -12.10 -34.27 14.06
N LEU A 58 -10.79 -34.02 14.16
CA LEU A 58 -9.77 -34.73 13.38
C LEU A 58 -9.26 -36.04 14.03
N ASP A 59 -9.41 -36.22 15.35
CA ASP A 59 -8.92 -37.42 16.07
C ASP A 59 -9.85 -38.67 15.92
N SER A 60 -10.91 -38.60 15.11
CA SER A 60 -11.77 -39.74 14.78
C SER A 60 -11.25 -40.62 13.64
N PHE A 61 -10.17 -40.24 12.96
CA PHE A 61 -9.53 -41.07 11.94
C PHE A 61 -8.03 -41.20 12.16
N SER A 62 -7.63 -42.41 12.58
CA SER A 62 -6.29 -43.04 12.43
C SER A 62 -5.32 -42.95 13.62
N LYS A 63 -5.19 -44.11 14.30
CA LYS A 63 -4.08 -44.51 15.19
C LYS A 63 -3.05 -45.34 14.40
N PRO A 64 -1.82 -45.59 14.91
CA PRO A 64 -0.61 -44.88 14.46
C PRO A 64 0.48 -45.78 13.84
N GLY A 65 1.39 -45.17 13.07
CA GLY A 65 2.68 -45.75 12.69
C GLY A 65 3.81 -44.75 12.99
N ASN A 66 4.74 -45.13 13.86
CA ASN A 66 5.86 -44.32 14.34
C ASN A 66 7.00 -44.16 13.30
N PRO A 67 7.94 -43.21 13.52
CA PRO A 67 8.53 -42.37 12.47
C PRO A 67 9.92 -42.81 12.04
N VAL A 68 10.38 -42.30 10.88
CA VAL A 68 11.81 -42.21 10.56
C VAL A 68 12.11 -40.81 10.03
N MET A 69 12.87 -40.04 10.82
CA MET A 69 13.59 -38.85 10.36
C MET A 69 14.63 -39.25 9.33
N GLN A 70 14.66 -38.55 8.19
CA GLN A 70 15.92 -38.21 7.53
C GLN A 70 15.92 -36.76 7.04
N LYS A 71 16.90 -36.03 7.56
CA LYS A 71 17.30 -34.68 7.20
C LYS A 71 17.83 -34.69 5.76
N GLN A 72 17.26 -33.87 4.89
CA GLN A 72 17.92 -33.50 3.63
C GLN A 72 17.74 -32.01 3.37
N GLU A 73 18.84 -31.27 3.59
CA GLU A 73 19.02 -29.92 3.09
C GLU A 73 18.91 -29.93 1.57
N LYS A 74 17.95 -29.16 1.03
CA LYS A 74 18.03 -28.67 -0.35
C LYS A 74 17.81 -27.16 -0.32
N ILE A 75 18.92 -26.46 -0.26
CA ILE A 75 19.03 -25.06 -0.68
C ILE A 75 18.70 -25.02 -2.17
N LEU A 76 17.61 -24.35 -2.54
CA LEU A 76 17.31 -23.97 -3.92
C LEU A 76 17.61 -22.47 -4.07
N PRO A 77 18.50 -22.07 -4.99
CA PRO A 77 18.87 -20.66 -5.18
C PRO A 77 17.77 -19.91 -5.94
N HIS A 78 17.36 -18.76 -5.40
CA HIS A 78 16.60 -17.76 -6.16
C HIS A 78 17.51 -17.10 -7.20
N PRO A 79 17.11 -16.98 -8.48
CA PRO A 79 17.89 -16.28 -9.47
C PRO A 79 17.59 -14.78 -9.42
N SER A 80 18.39 -14.01 -8.69
CA SER A 80 18.49 -12.57 -8.91
C SER A 80 19.39 -12.32 -10.12
N ARG A 81 18.80 -11.99 -11.27
CA ARG A 81 19.57 -11.54 -12.44
C ARG A 81 20.00 -10.08 -12.23
N PHE A 82 21.13 -9.92 -11.55
CA PHE A 82 21.95 -8.70 -11.65
C PHE A 82 22.49 -8.58 -13.09
N ARG A 83 22.09 -7.53 -13.81
CA ARG A 83 22.94 -6.94 -14.86
C ARG A 83 23.35 -5.54 -14.42
N LYS A 84 24.57 -5.45 -13.91
CA LYS A 84 25.31 -4.19 -13.82
C LYS A 84 25.47 -3.60 -15.22
N ARG A 85 24.92 -2.42 -15.46
CA ARG A 85 25.47 -1.49 -16.46
C ARG A 85 26.00 -0.27 -15.72
N LEU A 86 27.33 -0.27 -15.56
CA LEU A 86 28.12 0.94 -15.42
C LEU A 86 27.85 1.82 -16.65
N LEU A 87 27.32 3.03 -16.47
CA LEU A 87 27.57 4.12 -17.39
C LEU A 87 27.76 5.41 -16.59
N SER A 88 29.03 5.78 -16.53
CA SER A 88 29.56 7.09 -16.19
C SER A 88 28.82 8.21 -16.93
N GLY A 89 28.59 9.33 -16.25
CA GLY A 89 28.09 10.55 -16.86
C GLY A 89 29.09 11.20 -17.82
N VAL A 90 28.56 11.87 -18.85
CA VAL A 90 29.11 13.07 -19.50
C VAL A 90 27.93 13.83 -20.12
N SER A 91 27.91 15.15 -19.93
CA SER A 91 27.01 16.13 -20.51
C SER A 91 27.20 16.37 -22.01
N ALA A 92 26.17 16.99 -22.61
CA ALA A 92 26.25 18.00 -23.69
C ALA A 92 26.26 17.59 -25.17
N ALA A 93 25.17 18.01 -25.83
CA ALA A 93 25.10 18.86 -27.03
C ALA A 93 25.27 18.29 -28.46
N ALA A 94 24.32 18.79 -29.29
CA ALA A 94 24.43 19.20 -30.70
C ALA A 94 24.06 18.22 -31.85
N LEU A 95 22.85 18.48 -32.38
CA LEU A 95 22.52 18.86 -33.78
C LEU A 95 22.73 17.90 -34.97
N LEU A 96 21.60 17.73 -35.68
CA LEU A 96 21.37 17.75 -37.14
C LEU A 96 21.80 16.55 -38.01
N GLY A 97 20.80 15.99 -38.71
CA GLY A 97 20.79 16.05 -40.18
C GLY A 97 20.69 14.74 -40.97
N MET A 98 19.66 14.70 -41.84
CA MET A 98 19.52 13.93 -43.09
C MET A 98 18.91 12.52 -42.98
N ILE A 99 17.63 12.35 -43.37
CA ILE A 99 17.10 12.06 -44.73
C ILE A 99 17.38 10.61 -45.17
N GLY A 100 16.31 9.84 -45.34
CA GLY A 100 16.33 8.52 -45.97
C GLY A 100 14.92 7.96 -46.16
N PHE A 101 14.38 8.17 -47.36
CA PHE A 101 13.09 7.72 -47.87
C PHE A 101 12.84 6.21 -47.73
N GLY A 102 11.58 5.84 -47.55
CA GLY A 102 11.09 4.47 -47.68
C GLY A 102 9.57 4.39 -47.58
N ALA A 103 8.87 4.90 -48.59
CA ALA A 103 7.42 4.76 -48.75
C ALA A 103 7.05 3.29 -49.05
N LEU A 104 6.02 2.77 -48.38
CA LEU A 104 5.23 1.63 -48.88
C LEU A 104 3.79 1.70 -48.35
N GLN A 105 2.96 2.28 -49.23
CA GLN A 105 1.57 1.93 -49.56
C GLN A 105 0.49 1.91 -48.47
N LEU A 106 -0.22 3.06 -48.41
CA LEU A 106 -1.66 3.14 -48.21
C LEU A 106 -2.39 2.45 -49.37
N SER A 107 -3.27 1.49 -49.08
CA SER A 107 -4.47 1.13 -49.85
C SER A 107 -5.33 0.17 -49.04
N GLY A 108 -6.57 0.55 -48.75
CA GLY A 108 -7.59 -0.37 -48.23
C GLY A 108 -8.53 0.24 -47.21
N LEU A 109 -9.29 1.26 -47.62
CA LEU A 109 -10.55 1.59 -46.97
C LEU A 109 -11.45 0.35 -47.05
N GLY A 110 -11.73 -0.24 -45.90
CA GLY A 110 -12.82 -1.17 -45.68
C GLY A 110 -13.45 -0.78 -44.37
N ASP A 111 -14.54 -0.01 -44.45
CA ASP A 111 -15.49 0.24 -43.38
C ASP A 111 -15.87 -1.11 -42.74
N LEU A 112 -15.19 -1.47 -41.67
CA LEU A 112 -15.77 -2.25 -40.61
C LEU A 112 -15.93 -1.26 -39.48
N ALA A 113 -17.14 -0.72 -39.38
CA ALA A 113 -17.64 -0.23 -38.11
C ALA A 113 -17.40 -1.33 -37.09
N GLU A 114 -16.33 -1.20 -36.30
CA GLU A 114 -16.29 -1.77 -34.96
C GLU A 114 -17.49 -1.15 -34.25
N HIS A 115 -18.62 -1.86 -34.30
CA HIS A 115 -19.53 -1.85 -33.17
C HIS A 115 -18.67 -2.24 -31.98
N GLY A 116 -18.16 -1.22 -31.29
CA GLY A 116 -17.41 -1.38 -30.06
C GLY A 116 -18.24 -2.28 -29.17
N SER A 117 -17.76 -3.50 -28.97
CA SER A 117 -18.37 -4.43 -28.04
C SER A 117 -18.23 -3.78 -26.69
N GLN A 118 -19.28 -3.07 -26.26
CA GLN A 118 -19.30 -2.33 -25.03
C GLN A 118 -19.21 -3.38 -23.93
N SER A 119 -18.02 -3.54 -23.32
CA SER A 119 -17.83 -4.47 -22.23
C SER A 119 -18.84 -4.16 -21.13
N THR A 120 -19.73 -5.11 -20.88
CA THR A 120 -20.65 -5.07 -19.76
C THR A 120 -19.94 -5.63 -18.53
N ILE A 121 -20.38 -5.25 -17.33
CA ILE A 121 -19.84 -5.79 -16.08
C ILE A 121 -20.97 -6.54 -15.39
N ASP A 122 -20.82 -7.85 -15.29
CA ASP A 122 -21.73 -8.72 -14.55
C ASP A 122 -21.28 -8.75 -13.09
N ILE A 123 -22.16 -8.33 -12.19
CA ILE A 123 -21.84 -8.16 -10.77
C ILE A 123 -22.51 -9.27 -9.97
N THR A 124 -21.71 -9.97 -9.16
CA THR A 124 -22.20 -10.95 -8.20
C THR A 124 -21.75 -10.58 -6.79
N GLN A 125 -22.65 -10.78 -5.82
CA GLN A 125 -22.38 -10.61 -4.40
C GLN A 125 -22.60 -11.98 -3.73
N PRO A 126 -21.53 -12.71 -3.35
CA PRO A 126 -21.66 -13.96 -2.64
C PRO A 126 -22.40 -13.78 -1.31
N SER A 127 -23.27 -14.73 -0.97
CA SER A 127 -24.09 -14.68 0.24
C SER A 127 -23.30 -14.79 1.55
N ASP A 128 -22.08 -15.33 1.49
CA ASP A 128 -21.14 -15.42 2.61
C ASP A 128 -20.14 -14.24 2.67
N GLY A 129 -20.23 -13.30 1.70
CA GLY A 129 -19.34 -12.15 1.56
C GLY A 129 -17.89 -12.50 1.18
N ALA A 130 -17.56 -13.79 0.98
CA ALA A 130 -16.24 -14.25 0.62
C ALA A 130 -16.10 -14.34 -0.90
N ILE A 131 -15.20 -13.55 -1.48
CA ILE A 131 -14.90 -13.56 -2.91
C ILE A 131 -13.49 -14.11 -3.09
N THR A 132 -13.38 -15.08 -4.00
CA THR A 132 -12.09 -15.58 -4.49
C THR A 132 -11.96 -15.31 -5.97
N LEU A 133 -10.86 -14.65 -6.37
CA LEU A 133 -10.44 -14.58 -7.77
C LEU A 133 -9.55 -15.79 -8.08
N VAL A 134 -9.82 -16.43 -9.21
CA VAL A 134 -9.05 -17.57 -9.70
C VAL A 134 -8.36 -17.22 -11.01
N SER A 135 -7.15 -17.73 -11.19
CA SER A 135 -6.48 -17.75 -12.49
C SER A 135 -7.19 -18.68 -13.48
N SER A 136 -6.88 -18.56 -14.76
CA SER A 136 -7.33 -19.47 -15.82
C SER A 136 -6.95 -20.93 -15.53
N GLY A 137 -5.84 -21.17 -14.83
CA GLY A 137 -5.41 -22.47 -14.35
C GLY A 137 -6.10 -22.96 -13.07
N GLY A 138 -7.11 -22.26 -12.56
CA GLY A 138 -7.89 -22.64 -11.38
C GLY A 138 -7.22 -22.37 -10.04
N LYS A 139 -6.06 -21.69 -10.00
CA LYS A 139 -5.40 -21.32 -8.74
C LYS A 139 -6.07 -20.09 -8.15
N ALA A 140 -6.37 -20.13 -6.85
CA ALA A 140 -6.82 -18.96 -6.10
C ALA A 140 -5.70 -17.90 -5.99
N ILE A 141 -6.02 -16.67 -6.35
CA ILE A 141 -5.06 -15.55 -6.46
C ILE A 141 -5.35 -14.48 -5.42
N VAL A 142 -6.61 -14.08 -5.28
CA VAL A 142 -7.07 -13.10 -4.30
C VAL A 142 -8.22 -13.73 -3.53
N GLN A 143 -8.22 -13.57 -2.21
CA GLN A 143 -9.31 -14.01 -1.35
C GLN A 143 -9.68 -12.88 -0.39
N THR A 144 -10.97 -12.55 -0.32
CA THR A 144 -11.44 -11.58 0.67
C THR A 144 -11.56 -12.23 2.04
N VAL A 145 -11.20 -11.47 3.08
CA VAL A 145 -11.34 -11.88 4.48
C VAL A 145 -11.95 -10.74 5.27
N HIS A 146 -12.94 -11.01 6.12
CA HIS A 146 -13.49 -9.99 7.01
C HIS A 146 -12.49 -9.69 8.11
N ASN A 147 -12.19 -8.41 8.31
CA ASN A 147 -11.29 -7.96 9.35
C ASN A 147 -12.03 -6.99 10.28
N ASN A 148 -12.47 -7.53 11.42
CA ASN A 148 -13.16 -6.78 12.47
C ASN A 148 -12.18 -6.22 13.51
N THR A 149 -10.91 -6.05 13.15
CA THR A 149 -9.94 -5.44 14.06
C THR A 149 -10.35 -3.98 14.27
N PRO A 150 -10.64 -3.55 15.52
CA PRO A 150 -11.01 -2.17 15.79
C PRO A 150 -9.93 -1.24 15.27
N VAL A 151 -10.35 -0.14 14.62
CA VAL A 151 -9.42 0.92 14.23
C VAL A 151 -8.68 1.39 15.49
N PRO A 152 -7.34 1.36 15.51
CA PRO A 152 -6.60 1.83 16.67
C PRO A 152 -6.96 3.29 16.92
N THR A 153 -7.45 3.59 18.12
CA THR A 153 -7.66 4.97 18.58
C THR A 153 -6.30 5.68 18.56
N THR A 154 -6.21 6.82 17.87
CA THR A 154 -4.98 7.60 17.86
C THR A 154 -4.70 8.10 19.27
N SER A 155 -3.45 7.99 19.71
CA SER A 155 -2.99 8.63 20.94
C SER A 155 -2.24 9.91 20.60
N THR A 156 -2.19 10.85 21.53
CA THR A 156 -1.39 12.08 21.40
C THR A 156 0.08 11.78 21.08
N ALA A 157 0.62 10.66 21.59
CA ALA A 157 1.96 10.19 21.27
C ALA A 157 2.11 9.75 19.80
N ILE A 158 1.11 9.06 19.23
CA ILE A 158 1.09 8.67 17.81
C ILE A 158 1.00 9.92 16.93
N GLU A 159 0.10 10.84 17.25
CA GLU A 159 -0.08 12.08 16.48
C GLU A 159 1.20 12.91 16.46
N LYS A 160 1.85 13.05 17.62
CA LYS A 160 3.12 13.75 17.73
C LYS A 160 4.25 13.04 16.98
N TYR A 161 4.31 11.71 17.04
CA TYR A 161 5.27 10.93 16.27
C TYR A 161 5.10 11.15 14.76
N LEU A 162 3.87 11.06 14.25
CA LEU A 162 3.56 11.27 12.84
C LEU A 162 3.90 12.71 12.40
N SER A 163 3.58 13.70 13.24
CA SER A 163 3.91 15.10 12.97
C SER A 163 5.42 15.34 12.86
N LEU A 164 6.21 14.79 13.80
CA LEU A 164 7.68 14.88 13.74
C LEU A 164 8.24 14.13 12.54
N LEU A 165 7.71 12.94 12.23
CA LEU A 165 8.13 12.16 11.08
C LEU A 165 7.93 12.95 9.77
N GLU A 166 6.77 13.58 9.59
CA GLU A 166 6.49 14.42 8.42
C GLU A 166 7.39 15.66 8.38
N THR A 167 7.60 16.33 9.52
CA THR A 167 8.51 17.49 9.62
C THR A 167 9.92 17.14 9.15
N TYR A 168 10.47 16.01 9.60
CA TYR A 168 11.80 15.56 9.16
C TYR A 168 11.82 15.16 7.69
N LYS A 169 10.76 14.50 7.21
CA LYS A 169 10.61 14.15 5.80
C LYS A 169 10.58 15.40 4.91
N GLU A 170 9.84 16.44 5.28
CA GLU A 170 9.79 17.72 4.56
C GLU A 170 11.17 18.39 4.49
N GLN A 171 11.93 18.37 5.60
CA GLN A 171 13.31 18.86 5.59
C GLN A 171 14.15 18.10 4.56
N VAL A 172 14.08 16.77 4.52
CA VAL A 172 14.81 15.98 3.50
C VAL A 172 14.36 16.34 2.08
N LEU A 173 13.06 16.44 1.82
CA LEU A 173 12.51 16.81 0.51
C LEU A 173 12.96 18.20 0.02
N ALA A 174 13.26 19.12 0.95
CA ALA A 174 13.81 20.44 0.61
C ALA A 174 15.24 20.35 0.05
N TYR A 175 16.03 19.33 0.42
CA TYR A 175 17.39 19.09 -0.10
C TYR A 175 17.42 18.32 -1.42
N LEU A 176 16.30 17.74 -1.83
CA LEU A 176 16.19 16.90 -3.03
C LEU A 176 15.74 17.73 -4.24
N ASN A 177 16.35 17.44 -5.38
CA ASN A 177 15.77 17.78 -6.67
C ASN A 177 14.61 16.82 -7.00
N VAL A 178 13.75 17.24 -7.92
CA VAL A 178 12.68 16.38 -8.42
C VAL A 178 13.27 15.11 -9.02
N GLY A 179 12.71 13.95 -8.68
CA GLY A 179 13.20 12.63 -9.08
C GLY A 179 14.33 12.07 -8.21
N GLU A 180 14.82 12.81 -7.22
CA GLU A 180 15.84 12.29 -6.29
C GLU A 180 15.21 11.64 -5.05
N MET A 181 15.96 10.70 -4.46
CA MET A 181 15.63 10.01 -3.22
C MET A 181 16.78 10.14 -2.22
N ALA A 182 16.46 10.16 -0.92
CA ALA A 182 17.43 10.04 0.15
C ALA A 182 16.97 9.04 1.21
N ALA A 183 17.94 8.35 1.79
CA ALA A 183 17.78 7.67 3.06
C ALA A 183 18.10 8.67 4.17
N TYR A 184 17.38 8.60 5.29
CA TYR A 184 17.62 9.48 6.43
C TYR A 184 17.38 8.80 7.77
N TYR A 185 18.08 9.30 8.78
CA TYR A 185 18.03 8.87 10.17
C TYR A 185 17.83 10.08 11.09
N VAL A 186 16.92 9.95 12.04
CA VAL A 186 16.58 11.00 13.00
C VAL A 186 17.18 10.65 14.37
N ASN A 187 18.09 11.50 14.82
CA ASN A 187 18.70 11.48 16.14
C ASN A 187 18.18 12.63 17.02
N ASP A 188 16.86 12.79 17.07
CA ASP A 188 16.22 13.71 18.01
C ASP A 188 15.82 12.94 19.28
N PRO A 189 16.18 13.42 20.50
CA PRO A 189 15.78 12.79 21.76
C PRO A 189 14.27 12.59 21.90
N GLU A 190 13.45 13.55 21.47
CA GLU A 190 12.01 13.49 21.56
C GLU A 190 11.44 12.44 20.59
N PHE A 191 11.90 12.48 19.33
CA PHE A 191 11.53 11.48 18.33
C PHE A 191 11.93 10.08 18.79
N THR A 192 13.15 9.92 19.31
CA THR A 192 13.67 8.64 19.80
C THR A 192 12.88 8.13 21.00
N LYS A 193 12.47 9.01 21.93
CA LYS A 193 11.61 8.66 23.06
C LYS A 193 10.26 8.15 22.58
N LEU A 194 9.64 8.84 21.62
CA LEU A 194 8.34 8.44 21.04
C LEU A 194 8.44 7.09 20.33
N VAL A 195 9.42 6.92 19.44
CA VAL A 195 9.67 5.67 18.72
C VAL A 195 9.81 4.50 19.69
N LYS A 196 10.66 4.62 20.72
CA LYS A 196 10.82 3.58 21.75
C LYS A 196 9.54 3.33 22.55
N GLY A 197 8.85 4.40 22.97
CA GLY A 197 7.61 4.30 23.76
C GLY A 197 6.45 3.66 23.00
N LEU A 198 6.40 3.84 21.68
CA LEU A 198 5.40 3.23 20.79
C LEU A 198 5.80 1.81 20.35
N GLY A 199 6.97 1.33 20.74
CA GLY A 199 7.51 0.03 20.31
C GLY A 199 7.99 0.02 18.85
N TYR A 200 8.13 1.20 18.24
CA TYR A 200 8.80 1.34 16.95
C TYR A 200 10.31 1.22 17.16
N GLY A 201 11.00 0.53 16.26
CA GLY A 201 12.47 0.63 16.20
C GLY A 201 12.84 2.00 15.61
N ASN A 202 13.87 2.67 16.12
CA ASN A 202 14.42 3.80 15.38
C ASN A 202 15.06 3.22 14.13
N GLN A 203 14.47 3.49 12.98
CA GLN A 203 14.77 2.83 11.72
C GLN A 203 15.23 3.86 10.71
N LEU A 204 15.96 3.37 9.72
CA LEU A 204 16.26 4.12 8.52
C LEU A 204 14.95 4.44 7.80
N GLN A 205 14.79 5.70 7.42
CA GLN A 205 13.64 6.21 6.68
C GLN A 205 14.06 6.62 5.28
N TYR A 206 13.07 6.82 4.40
CA TYR A 206 13.32 7.21 3.02
C TYR A 206 12.38 8.33 2.59
N ALA A 207 12.90 9.29 1.84
CA ALA A 207 12.12 10.37 1.24
C ALA A 207 12.43 10.43 -0.25
N PHE A 208 11.39 10.50 -1.07
CA PHE A 208 11.47 10.62 -2.52
C PHE A 208 10.68 11.86 -2.96
N LYS A 209 11.33 12.73 -3.75
CA LYS A 209 10.67 13.92 -4.29
C LYS A 209 10.07 13.60 -5.65
N SER A 210 8.78 13.26 -5.63
CA SER A 210 8.10 12.76 -6.82
C SER A 210 8.02 13.80 -7.95
N PRO A 211 8.37 13.44 -9.20
CA PRO A 211 8.05 14.23 -10.37
C PRO A 211 6.54 14.24 -10.64
N VAL A 212 6.05 15.40 -11.11
CA VAL A 212 4.69 15.57 -11.62
C VAL A 212 4.74 15.58 -13.14
N TYR A 213 4.10 14.57 -13.76
CA TYR A 213 4.00 14.46 -15.20
C TYR A 213 2.65 14.98 -15.66
N THR A 214 2.63 16.03 -16.47
CA THR A 214 1.40 16.58 -17.09
C THR A 214 1.17 16.06 -18.51
N LYS A 215 2.11 15.27 -19.04
CA LYS A 215 2.01 14.61 -20.34
C LYS A 215 2.03 13.10 -20.14
N TYR A 216 1.02 12.43 -20.68
CA TYR A 216 0.88 10.97 -20.58
C TYR A 216 2.11 10.23 -21.12
N GLN A 217 2.64 10.66 -22.28
CA GLN A 217 3.81 10.02 -22.91
C GLN A 217 5.05 10.04 -22.02
N ASP A 218 5.31 11.16 -21.34
CA ASP A 218 6.47 11.30 -20.44
C ASP A 218 6.34 10.36 -19.24
N PHE A 219 5.15 10.31 -18.65
CA PHE A 219 4.84 9.38 -17.57
C PHE A 219 4.95 7.90 -18.00
N ALA A 220 4.36 7.54 -19.13
CA ALA A 220 4.39 6.17 -19.64
C ALA A 220 5.81 5.71 -19.99
N ASN A 221 6.67 6.62 -20.49
CA ASN A 221 8.07 6.33 -20.76
C ASN A 221 8.86 6.10 -19.48
N GLU A 222 8.61 6.87 -18.43
CA GLU A 222 9.24 6.65 -17.12
C GLU A 222 8.85 5.29 -16.53
N LEU A 223 7.56 4.94 -16.55
CA LEU A 223 7.10 3.63 -16.08
C LEU A 223 7.76 2.48 -16.84
N LYS A 224 7.88 2.60 -18.17
CA LYS A 224 8.60 1.61 -19.00
C LYS A 224 10.10 1.56 -18.69
N GLY A 225 10.73 2.71 -18.45
CA GLY A 225 12.16 2.82 -18.14
C GLY A 225 12.54 2.17 -16.81
N THR A 226 11.66 2.26 -15.82
CA THR A 226 11.84 1.60 -14.51
C THR A 226 11.57 0.09 -14.56
N GLY A 227 11.00 -0.44 -15.65
CA GLY A 227 10.94 -1.86 -15.98
C GLY A 227 9.92 -2.69 -15.19
N ASP A 228 9.53 -2.23 -14.00
CA ASP A 228 8.81 -3.07 -13.05
C ASP A 228 7.36 -2.64 -12.81
N PHE A 229 6.93 -1.44 -13.21
CA PHE A 229 5.61 -0.89 -12.83
C PHE A 229 4.62 -0.78 -13.99
N TRP A 230 3.36 -1.18 -13.72
CA TRP A 230 2.21 -1.32 -14.62
C TRP A 230 2.20 -0.35 -15.82
N PRO A 231 2.72 -0.76 -16.99
CA PRO A 231 2.95 0.17 -18.10
C PRO A 231 1.70 0.44 -18.96
N GLU A 232 0.59 -0.28 -18.72
CA GLU A 232 -0.61 -0.29 -19.56
C GLU A 232 -1.72 0.62 -19.01
N LEU A 233 -1.35 1.81 -18.55
CA LEU A 233 -2.32 2.77 -18.04
C LEU A 233 -2.99 3.48 -19.24
N PRO A 234 -4.33 3.57 -19.31
CA PRO A 234 -5.00 4.23 -20.41
C PRO A 234 -4.73 5.75 -20.39
N SER A 235 -4.47 6.36 -21.53
CA SER A 235 -4.39 7.83 -21.63
C SER A 235 -5.78 8.49 -21.58
N LYS A 236 -6.83 7.70 -21.81
CA LYS A 236 -8.24 8.12 -21.82
C LYS A 236 -9.13 6.98 -21.34
N LEU A 237 -10.03 7.27 -20.40
CA LEU A 237 -11.04 6.32 -19.94
C LEU A 237 -12.17 6.17 -20.96
N THR A 238 -12.90 5.06 -20.92
CA THR A 238 -13.95 4.70 -21.90
C THR A 238 -15.10 5.71 -21.96
N ASN A 239 -15.36 6.46 -20.88
CA ASN A 239 -16.37 7.52 -20.83
C ASN A 239 -15.83 8.91 -21.21
N GLY A 240 -14.59 9.00 -21.68
CA GLY A 240 -14.00 10.23 -22.22
C GLY A 240 -13.22 11.10 -21.23
N TYR A 241 -12.94 10.62 -20.01
CA TYR A 241 -11.97 11.29 -19.13
C TYR A 241 -10.55 11.16 -19.70
N GLU A 242 -9.79 12.24 -19.72
CA GLU A 242 -8.46 12.30 -20.30
C GLU A 242 -7.40 12.49 -19.21
N PHE A 243 -6.21 11.92 -19.43
CA PHE A 243 -5.07 12.09 -18.54
C PHE A 243 -4.81 13.58 -18.28
N GLU A 244 -4.79 13.98 -17.01
CA GLU A 244 -4.42 15.33 -16.58
C GLU A 244 -2.99 15.36 -16.06
N GLN A 245 -2.70 14.48 -15.09
CA GLN A 245 -1.38 14.39 -14.50
C GLN A 245 -1.15 13.03 -13.82
N ALA A 246 0.11 12.71 -13.54
CA ALA A 246 0.48 11.60 -12.69
C ALA A 246 1.74 11.88 -11.88
N THR A 247 1.86 11.17 -10.76
CA THR A 247 3.05 11.10 -9.92
C THR A 247 3.32 9.64 -9.54
N PHE A 248 4.49 9.35 -8.97
CA PHE A 248 4.77 8.02 -8.43
C PHE A 248 5.53 8.07 -7.12
N LYS A 249 5.43 7.00 -6.33
CA LYS A 249 6.25 6.79 -5.14
C LYS A 249 7.34 5.78 -5.46
N ALA A 250 8.58 6.14 -5.16
CA ALA A 250 9.69 5.20 -5.23
C ALA A 250 9.52 4.15 -4.13
N ALA A 251 9.79 2.88 -4.47
CA ALA A 251 9.86 1.83 -3.47
C ALA A 251 11.08 2.03 -2.57
N SER A 252 10.95 1.60 -1.30
CA SER A 252 12.13 1.47 -0.45
C SER A 252 13.14 0.55 -1.14
N PRO A 253 14.39 1.01 -1.40
CA PRO A 253 15.36 0.22 -2.15
C PRO A 253 15.81 -1.01 -1.38
N TYR A 254 15.62 -1.03 -0.07
CA TYR A 254 16.03 -2.13 0.80
C TYR A 254 14.91 -2.54 1.75
N GLY A 255 14.72 -3.84 1.91
CA GLY A 255 14.03 -4.38 3.07
C GLY A 255 14.91 -4.23 4.31
N SER A 256 14.32 -4.08 5.49
CA SER A 256 15.03 -3.91 6.77
C SER A 256 16.02 -5.04 7.10
N ILE A 257 15.87 -6.21 6.45
CA ILE A 257 16.74 -7.38 6.59
C ILE A 257 17.97 -7.35 5.69
N ASN A 258 18.00 -6.48 4.66
CA ASN A 258 19.08 -6.41 3.68
C ASN A 258 20.37 -5.88 4.32
N THR A 259 21.52 -6.36 3.84
CA THR A 259 22.83 -5.98 4.36
C THR A 259 23.09 -4.50 4.14
N GLU A 260 22.79 -3.97 2.95
CA GLU A 260 22.99 -2.57 2.57
C GLU A 260 22.18 -1.63 3.48
N HIS A 261 20.96 -2.03 3.85
CA HIS A 261 20.14 -1.29 4.81
C HIS A 261 20.82 -1.22 6.17
N LYS A 262 21.32 -2.35 6.68
CA LYS A 262 21.97 -2.42 7.99
C LYS A 262 23.25 -1.61 8.02
N GLU A 263 24.08 -1.73 6.98
CA GLU A 263 25.33 -0.97 6.86
C GLU A 263 25.06 0.54 6.84
N MET A 264 24.10 1.00 6.02
CA MET A 264 23.73 2.41 5.96
C MET A 264 23.18 2.93 7.29
N PHE A 265 22.31 2.14 7.95
CA PHE A 265 21.77 2.48 9.25
C PHE A 265 22.86 2.58 10.32
N GLU A 266 23.79 1.61 10.38
CA GLU A 266 24.94 1.66 11.29
C GLU A 266 25.86 2.85 11.03
N GLN A 267 26.07 3.21 9.75
CA GLN A 267 26.83 4.39 9.38
C GLN A 267 26.17 5.67 9.90
N PHE A 268 24.86 5.82 9.75
CA PHE A 268 24.14 6.96 10.31
C PHE A 268 24.20 7.00 11.84
N GLN A 269 24.07 5.85 12.51
CA GLN A 269 24.24 5.78 13.96
C GLN A 269 25.65 6.19 14.41
N LYS A 270 26.70 5.79 13.68
CA LYS A 270 28.08 6.22 13.94
C LYS A 270 28.24 7.73 13.74
N LYS A 271 27.75 8.27 12.63
CA LYS A 271 27.74 9.72 12.35
C LYS A 271 27.03 10.50 13.46
N ALA A 272 25.87 10.00 13.90
CA ALA A 272 25.08 10.62 14.96
C ALA A 272 25.73 10.58 16.34
N LYS A 273 26.49 9.53 16.67
CA LYS A 273 27.24 9.42 17.94
C LYS A 273 28.50 10.30 17.95
N ALA A 274 29.11 10.50 16.79
CA ALA A 274 30.31 11.32 16.64
C ALA A 274 30.00 12.81 16.43
N ASP A 275 28.72 13.17 16.22
CA ASP A 275 28.32 14.55 16.03
C ASP A 275 28.34 15.32 17.37
N GLU A 276 29.12 16.39 17.39
CA GLU A 276 29.20 17.32 18.53
C GLU A 276 28.36 18.58 18.31
N THR A 277 27.76 18.74 17.12
CA THR A 277 27.02 19.96 16.73
C THR A 277 25.57 19.96 17.20
N GLY A 278 25.06 18.80 17.63
CA GLY A 278 23.65 18.63 17.99
C GLY A 278 22.74 18.44 16.77
N GLN A 279 23.30 18.04 15.64
CA GLN A 279 22.57 17.74 14.42
C GLN A 279 21.60 16.57 14.66
N LYS A 280 20.32 16.81 14.35
CA LYS A 280 19.22 15.86 14.58
C LYS A 280 18.91 14.98 13.38
N LEU A 281 19.28 15.39 12.18
CA LEU A 281 18.90 14.73 10.93
C LEU A 281 20.14 14.40 10.11
N PHE A 282 20.33 13.11 9.82
CA PHE A 282 21.42 12.60 8.99
C PHE A 282 20.81 12.00 7.73
N MET A 283 21.31 12.36 6.55
CA MET A 283 20.74 11.89 5.28
C MET A 283 21.83 11.63 4.23
N GLU A 284 21.50 10.78 3.26
CA GLU A 284 22.36 10.45 2.12
C GLU A 284 21.50 10.21 0.89
N LYS A 285 21.87 10.80 -0.25
CA LYS A 285 21.17 10.57 -1.52
C LYS A 285 21.40 9.14 -1.97
N ILE A 286 20.33 8.51 -2.44
CA ILE A 286 20.35 7.12 -2.92
C ILE A 286 19.67 7.02 -4.28
N THR A 287 19.95 5.94 -5.00
CA THR A 287 19.34 5.68 -6.30
C THR A 287 17.93 5.13 -6.15
N VAL A 288 17.00 5.64 -6.97
CA VAL A 288 15.67 5.06 -7.15
C VAL A 288 15.80 3.82 -8.02
N ASN A 289 15.42 2.66 -7.47
CA ASN A 289 15.59 1.39 -8.17
C ASN A 289 14.26 0.76 -8.60
N ALA A 290 13.13 1.21 -8.04
CA ALA A 290 11.80 0.68 -8.34
C ALA A 290 10.70 1.68 -7.94
N ILE A 291 9.52 1.51 -8.52
CA ILE A 291 8.30 2.25 -8.18
C ILE A 291 7.40 1.36 -7.32
N GLU A 292 6.89 1.91 -6.22
CA GLU A 292 5.94 1.23 -5.32
C GLU A 292 4.49 1.45 -5.75
N SER A 293 4.15 2.70 -6.07
CA SER A 293 2.80 3.07 -6.47
C SER A 293 2.83 4.27 -7.41
N ALA A 294 1.73 4.48 -8.12
CA ALA A 294 1.50 5.67 -8.91
C ALA A 294 0.18 6.32 -8.52
N GLU A 295 0.10 7.63 -8.68
CA GLU A 295 -1.15 8.39 -8.57
C GLU A 295 -1.43 9.00 -9.92
N VAL A 296 -2.64 8.80 -10.46
CA VAL A 296 -3.03 9.29 -11.78
C VAL A 296 -4.34 10.02 -11.67
N THR A 297 -4.36 11.26 -12.16
CA THR A 297 -5.54 12.10 -12.25
C THR A 297 -6.00 12.20 -13.69
N TYR A 298 -7.29 11.97 -13.89
CA TYR A 298 -8.00 12.18 -15.14
C TYR A 298 -9.03 13.30 -14.99
N HIS A 299 -9.31 14.01 -16.07
CA HIS A 299 -10.29 15.09 -16.09
C HIS A 299 -11.33 14.92 -17.19
N LYS A 300 -12.52 15.48 -16.95
CA LYS A 300 -13.58 15.65 -17.95
C LYS A 300 -14.39 16.90 -17.61
N GLY A 301 -14.22 17.96 -18.38
CA GLY A 301 -14.81 19.27 -18.05
C GLY A 301 -14.32 19.74 -16.68
N GLY A 302 -15.24 20.06 -15.76
CA GLY A 302 -14.91 20.45 -14.39
C GLY A 302 -14.69 19.28 -13.41
N GLN A 303 -14.86 18.02 -13.84
CA GLN A 303 -14.75 16.85 -12.98
C GLN A 303 -13.35 16.23 -13.05
N ARG A 304 -12.86 15.73 -11.92
CA ARG A 304 -11.59 15.00 -11.80
C ARG A 304 -11.79 13.65 -11.14
N ILE A 305 -10.99 12.68 -11.54
CA ILE A 305 -10.87 11.36 -10.95
C ILE A 305 -9.40 11.14 -10.66
N THR A 306 -9.03 10.99 -9.39
CA THR A 306 -7.68 10.58 -9.00
C THR A 306 -7.71 9.14 -8.50
N LEU A 307 -6.76 8.35 -8.97
CA LEU A 307 -6.60 6.95 -8.60
C LEU A 307 -5.18 6.71 -8.09
N SER A 308 -5.09 5.95 -7.01
CA SER A 308 -3.84 5.38 -6.51
C SER A 308 -3.71 3.94 -6.99
N LEU A 309 -2.65 3.68 -7.75
CA LEU A 309 -2.33 2.45 -8.43
C LEU A 309 -1.24 1.72 -7.65
N MET A 310 -1.47 0.44 -7.37
CA MET A 310 -0.47 -0.42 -6.75
C MET A 310 -0.44 -1.78 -7.46
N GLN A 311 0.62 -2.53 -7.21
CA GLN A 311 0.78 -3.87 -7.76
C GLN A 311 1.63 -4.75 -6.84
N SER A 312 1.44 -6.05 -6.92
CA SER A 312 2.27 -7.02 -6.23
C SER A 312 2.42 -8.29 -7.05
N ALA A 313 3.58 -8.93 -6.98
CA ALA A 313 3.80 -10.22 -7.64
C ALA A 313 3.00 -11.32 -6.93
N PHE A 314 2.35 -12.19 -7.69
CA PHE A 314 1.71 -13.38 -7.14
C PHE A 314 2.79 -14.38 -6.67
N ARG A 315 2.74 -14.74 -5.38
CA ARG A 315 3.77 -15.57 -4.73
C ARG A 315 3.44 -17.07 -4.69
N GLY A 316 2.42 -17.51 -5.43
CA GLY A 316 1.98 -18.90 -5.47
C GLY A 316 0.92 -19.29 -4.43
N TYR A 317 0.47 -18.34 -3.61
CA TYR A 317 -0.62 -18.51 -2.65
C TYR A 317 -1.57 -17.30 -2.68
N PRO A 318 -2.85 -17.46 -2.29
CA PRO A 318 -3.83 -16.38 -2.35
C PRO A 318 -3.39 -15.18 -1.52
N THR A 319 -3.44 -13.99 -2.12
CA THR A 319 -3.31 -12.73 -1.40
C THR A 319 -4.63 -12.44 -0.69
N GLN A 320 -4.56 -12.29 0.64
CA GLN A 320 -5.72 -11.92 1.43
C GLN A 320 -5.96 -10.42 1.32
N VAL A 321 -7.19 -10.04 1.02
CA VAL A 321 -7.65 -8.66 0.99
C VAL A 321 -8.71 -8.48 2.07
N SER A 322 -8.48 -7.55 2.99
CA SER A 322 -9.39 -7.30 4.09
C SER A 322 -10.63 -6.52 3.64
N ILE A 323 -11.80 -7.01 4.01
CA ILE A 323 -13.04 -6.25 4.05
C ILE A 323 -13.15 -5.69 5.47
N LEU A 324 -13.08 -4.37 5.59
CA LEU A 324 -13.17 -3.69 6.89
C LEU A 324 -14.62 -3.50 7.30
N GLU A 325 -14.83 -3.17 8.58
CA GLU A 325 -16.16 -2.86 9.11
C GLU A 325 -16.86 -1.76 8.27
N GLY A 326 -18.13 -2.01 7.95
CA GLY A 326 -18.97 -1.16 7.10
C GLY A 326 -18.70 -1.25 5.59
N GLN A 327 -17.63 -1.92 5.15
CA GLN A 327 -17.40 -2.18 3.73
C GLN A 327 -18.21 -3.37 3.22
N THR A 328 -18.48 -3.38 1.92
CA THR A 328 -19.06 -4.53 1.21
C THR A 328 -18.19 -4.88 0.02
N ALA A 329 -18.20 -6.14 -0.39
CA ALA A 329 -17.42 -6.61 -1.52
C ALA A 329 -18.29 -7.22 -2.62
N GLU A 330 -17.93 -6.94 -3.87
CA GLU A 330 -18.59 -7.40 -5.07
C GLU A 330 -17.58 -8.06 -6.00
N LYS A 331 -17.98 -9.14 -6.66
CA LYS A 331 -17.20 -9.74 -7.74
C LYS A 331 -17.70 -9.19 -9.07
N TRP A 332 -16.81 -8.57 -9.82
CA TRP A 332 -17.10 -7.94 -11.10
C TRP A 332 -16.51 -8.78 -12.22
N SER A 333 -17.35 -9.28 -13.11
CA SER A 333 -16.93 -10.07 -14.28
C SER A 333 -17.06 -9.19 -15.52
N ILE A 334 -15.96 -8.96 -16.22
CA ILE A 334 -15.93 -8.03 -17.35
C ILE A 334 -16.20 -8.82 -18.63
N THR A 335 -17.40 -8.64 -19.17
CA THR A 335 -17.87 -9.31 -20.37
C THR A 335 -17.01 -8.87 -21.57
N GLY A 336 -16.61 -9.85 -22.39
CA GLY A 336 -15.75 -9.65 -23.56
C GLY A 336 -14.27 -9.91 -23.30
N THR A 337 -13.79 -9.74 -22.06
CA THR A 337 -12.40 -10.04 -21.68
C THR A 337 -12.30 -11.35 -20.89
N GLY A 338 -13.39 -11.74 -20.22
CA GLY A 338 -13.42 -12.89 -19.31
C GLY A 338 -12.63 -12.65 -18.02
N LYS A 339 -12.18 -11.41 -17.78
CA LYS A 339 -11.42 -11.03 -16.59
C LYS A 339 -12.37 -10.76 -15.42
N GLU A 340 -11.89 -11.07 -14.23
CA GLU A 340 -12.62 -10.88 -12.99
C GLU A 340 -11.88 -9.90 -12.07
N ALA A 341 -12.65 -9.14 -11.31
CA ALA A 341 -12.15 -8.22 -10.30
C ALA A 341 -12.95 -8.35 -9.00
N VAL A 342 -12.30 -8.00 -7.89
CA VAL A 342 -12.95 -7.75 -6.60
C VAL A 342 -13.06 -6.24 -6.45
N PHE A 343 -14.28 -5.75 -6.29
CA PHE A 343 -14.56 -4.38 -5.90
C PHE A 343 -14.99 -4.36 -4.43
N ILE A 344 -14.35 -3.53 -3.61
CA ILE A 344 -14.72 -3.30 -2.21
C ILE A 344 -15.21 -1.87 -2.11
N ALA A 345 -16.50 -1.71 -1.81
CA ALA A 345 -17.12 -0.42 -1.63
C ALA A 345 -16.68 0.21 -0.31
N ALA A 346 -16.47 1.52 -0.34
CA ALA A 346 -16.22 2.32 0.85
C ALA A 346 -17.34 2.14 1.89
N SER A 347 -16.99 2.21 3.17
CA SER A 347 -17.95 2.22 4.26
C SER A 347 -18.82 3.47 4.18
N THR A 348 -20.13 3.28 4.37
CA THR A 348 -21.10 4.37 4.41
C THR A 348 -21.24 5.00 5.80
N GLU A 349 -20.56 4.45 6.81
CA GLU A 349 -20.59 4.97 8.17
C GLU A 349 -19.67 6.19 8.30
N LYS A 350 -20.25 7.30 8.79
CA LYS A 350 -19.82 8.67 8.43
C LYS A 350 -18.74 9.30 9.29
N GLU A 351 -18.12 8.60 10.25
CA GLU A 351 -17.43 9.33 11.33
C GLU A 351 -15.91 9.16 11.46
N GLU A 352 -15.23 8.31 10.68
CA GLU A 352 -13.76 8.26 10.78
C GLU A 352 -13.07 8.23 9.41
N GLN A 353 -12.07 9.11 9.24
CA GLN A 353 -11.14 9.16 8.10
C GLN A 353 -10.21 7.94 8.09
N THR A 354 -10.80 6.78 7.89
CA THR A 354 -10.12 5.49 7.99
C THR A 354 -9.96 4.87 6.62
N TRP A 355 -9.12 3.85 6.53
CA TRP A 355 -8.90 3.12 5.28
C TRP A 355 -10.18 2.53 4.68
N SER A 356 -11.21 2.28 5.52
CA SER A 356 -12.51 1.79 5.07
C SER A 356 -13.31 2.83 4.28
N SER A 357 -12.96 4.11 4.34
CA SER A 357 -13.61 5.20 3.59
C SER A 357 -13.25 5.27 2.10
N ARG A 358 -12.37 4.37 1.62
CA ARG A 358 -11.96 4.28 0.22
C ARG A 358 -12.62 3.10 -0.46
N ASN A 359 -12.92 3.27 -1.74
CA ASN A 359 -13.23 2.13 -2.60
C ASN A 359 -11.93 1.49 -3.06
N LEU A 360 -11.94 0.16 -3.18
CA LEU A 360 -10.78 -0.60 -3.65
C LEU A 360 -11.20 -1.53 -4.79
N MET A 361 -10.31 -1.71 -5.76
CA MET A 361 -10.49 -2.70 -6.81
C MET A 361 -9.22 -3.51 -6.99
N TYR A 362 -9.35 -4.83 -7.09
CA TYR A 362 -8.26 -5.78 -7.29
C TYR A 362 -8.56 -6.70 -8.46
N TRP A 363 -7.57 -6.96 -9.30
CA TRP A 363 -7.65 -8.02 -10.31
C TRP A 363 -6.27 -8.61 -10.56
N TYR A 364 -6.25 -9.77 -11.22
CA TYR A 364 -5.03 -10.46 -11.58
C TYR A 364 -4.71 -10.25 -13.06
N ASP A 365 -3.49 -9.85 -13.35
CA ASP A 365 -2.93 -9.81 -14.68
C ASP A 365 -2.02 -11.02 -14.90
N GLU A 366 -2.55 -12.04 -15.58
CA GLU A 366 -1.84 -13.31 -15.83
C GLU A 366 -0.57 -13.13 -16.65
N ALA A 367 -0.56 -12.20 -17.60
CA ALA A 367 0.57 -12.01 -18.51
C ALA A 367 1.83 -11.55 -17.76
N SER A 368 1.66 -10.68 -16.77
CA SER A 368 2.75 -10.20 -15.91
C SER A 368 2.86 -10.96 -14.59
N GLN A 369 1.92 -11.86 -14.28
CA GLN A 369 1.77 -12.52 -12.98
C GLN A 369 1.66 -11.54 -11.80
N MET A 370 1.04 -10.37 -12.04
CA MET A 370 0.88 -9.32 -11.05
C MET A 370 -0.57 -9.22 -10.60
N ILE A 371 -0.77 -9.06 -9.29
CA ILE A 371 -2.02 -8.57 -8.73
C ILE A 371 -1.97 -7.06 -8.81
N ARG A 372 -2.97 -6.45 -9.42
CA ARG A 372 -3.10 -4.99 -9.55
C ARG A 372 -4.14 -4.51 -8.57
N SER A 373 -3.97 -3.29 -8.07
CA SER A 373 -5.01 -2.64 -7.29
C SER A 373 -5.14 -1.15 -7.57
N LEU A 374 -6.36 -0.68 -7.40
CA LEU A 374 -6.75 0.73 -7.50
C LEU A 374 -7.51 1.11 -6.22
N ASN A 375 -7.30 2.35 -5.76
CA ASN A 375 -8.16 2.99 -4.77
C ASN A 375 -8.36 4.47 -5.12
N ASP A 376 -9.47 5.02 -4.68
CA ASP A 376 -9.73 6.46 -4.78
C ASP A 376 -9.06 7.23 -3.63
N GLU A 377 -9.11 8.56 -3.72
CA GLU A 377 -8.55 9.45 -2.71
C GLU A 377 -9.36 9.42 -1.40
N LEU A 378 -8.65 9.62 -0.28
CA LEU A 378 -9.30 9.87 1.00
C LEU A 378 -10.16 11.14 0.90
N ASN A 379 -11.42 11.06 1.33
CA ASN A 379 -12.41 12.16 1.30
C ASN A 379 -12.96 12.54 -0.08
N ASN A 380 -12.55 11.86 -1.15
CA ASN A 380 -13.08 12.09 -2.50
C ASN A 380 -13.44 10.75 -3.15
N SER A 381 -14.36 10.04 -2.49
CA SER A 381 -14.80 8.72 -2.90
C SER A 381 -15.59 8.79 -4.20
N LEU A 382 -15.22 7.93 -5.16
CA LEU A 382 -15.88 7.86 -6.46
C LEU A 382 -17.17 7.05 -6.37
N THR A 383 -18.13 7.36 -7.24
CA THR A 383 -19.36 6.58 -7.31
C THR A 383 -19.11 5.20 -7.93
N ARG A 384 -20.01 4.26 -7.67
CA ARG A 384 -19.95 2.91 -8.24
C ARG A 384 -19.94 2.93 -9.77
N GLU A 385 -20.70 3.84 -10.40
CA GLU A 385 -20.74 4.01 -11.86
C GLU A 385 -19.40 4.51 -12.40
N GLN A 386 -18.71 5.40 -11.68
CA GLN A 386 -17.36 5.83 -12.04
C GLN A 386 -16.38 4.65 -11.95
N TRP A 387 -16.50 3.80 -10.94
CA TRP A 387 -15.69 2.58 -10.83
C TRP A 387 -15.93 1.59 -11.97
N GLN A 388 -17.16 1.43 -12.44
CA GLN A 388 -17.46 0.59 -13.60
C GLN A 388 -16.76 1.09 -14.88
N VAL A 389 -16.72 2.41 -15.09
CA VAL A 389 -15.94 3.02 -16.18
C VAL A 389 -14.45 2.72 -16.04
N ILE A 390 -13.93 2.87 -14.82
CA ILE A 390 -12.51 2.59 -14.52
C ILE A 390 -12.21 1.12 -14.81
N ALA A 391 -13.01 0.19 -14.32
CA ALA A 391 -12.85 -1.24 -14.58
C ALA A 391 -12.78 -1.55 -16.08
N ASN A 392 -13.74 -1.04 -16.87
CA ASN A 392 -13.75 -1.18 -18.33
C ASN A 392 -12.54 -0.54 -19.04
N SER A 393 -11.90 0.44 -18.41
CA SER A 393 -10.73 1.12 -18.98
C SER A 393 -9.42 0.40 -18.70
N PHE A 394 -9.27 -0.14 -17.48
CA PHE A 394 -8.01 -0.71 -16.99
C PHE A 394 -7.93 -2.24 -17.09
N ILE A 395 -9.07 -2.94 -17.15
CA ILE A 395 -9.12 -4.39 -17.13
C ILE A 395 -9.60 -4.86 -18.50
N ARG A 396 -8.67 -4.88 -19.45
CA ARG A 396 -8.88 -5.24 -20.87
C ARG A 396 -8.35 -6.60 -21.20
#